data_AF-A0AA92TU24-F1
#
_entry.id   AF-A0AA92TU24-F1
#
_cell.length_a   1.000
_cell.length_b   1.000
_cell.length_c   1.000
_cell.angle_alpha   90.00
_cell.angle_beta   90.00
_cell.angle_gamma   90.00
#
_symmetry.space_group_name_H-M   'P 1'
#
loop_
_entity.id
_entity.type
_entity.pdbx_description
1 polymer ?
#
loop_
_entity_poly.entity_id
_entity_poly.type
_entity_poly.pdbx_seq_one_letter_code
_entity_poly.pdbx_strand_id
1 'polypeptide(L)'
;MKVKNTIRINKENINALRNLECVESIEQNGRDITVRLKPEYTDGKLEARKGEYLVQWGNKMWQRYGSEAINLLSKNPGAEAGKTWDA
;
A
#
# COMPACT_ATOMS: atom_id res chain seq x y z
N MET A 1 9.40 7.83 -11.24
CA MET A 1 9.57 7.51 -9.80
C MET A 1 9.54 6.00 -9.64
N LYS A 2 10.39 5.43 -8.79
CA LYS A 2 10.51 3.97 -8.62
C LYS A 2 9.70 3.51 -7.41
N VAL A 3 8.92 2.45 -7.59
CA VAL A 3 8.24 1.75 -6.49
C VAL A 3 9.30 1.02 -5.67
N LYS A 4 9.29 1.25 -4.36
CA LYS A 4 10.20 0.61 -3.42
C LYS A 4 9.56 -0.60 -2.75
N ASN A 5 8.29 -0.46 -2.36
CA ASN A 5 7.55 -1.52 -1.70
C ASN A 5 6.07 -1.44 -2.03
N THR A 6 5.38 -2.58 -2.00
CA THR A 6 3.94 -2.69 -2.22
C THR A 6 3.37 -3.65 -1.20
N ILE A 7 2.35 -3.23 -0.47
CA ILE A 7 1.71 -4.06 0.55
C ILE A 7 0.20 -4.03 0.33
N ARG A 8 -0.41 -5.21 0.25
CA ARG A 8 -1.85 -5.34 0.09
C ARG A 8 -2.56 -5.28 1.44
N ILE A 9 -3.66 -4.53 1.51
CA ILE A 9 -4.49 -4.40 2.72
C ILE A 9 -5.33 -5.67 2.89
N ASN A 10 -4.80 -6.61 3.68
CA ASN A 10 -5.39 -7.92 3.95
C ASN A 10 -5.23 -8.29 5.43
N LYS A 11 -6.04 -9.22 5.92
CA LYS A 11 -5.91 -9.76 7.29
C LYS A 11 -4.54 -10.38 7.55
N GLU A 12 -3.99 -11.07 6.55
CA GLU A 12 -2.68 -11.74 6.61
C GLU A 12 -1.53 -10.73 6.74
N ASN A 13 -1.69 -9.54 6.17
CA ASN A 13 -0.67 -8.49 6.18
C ASN A 13 -0.88 -7.46 7.31
N ILE A 14 -1.86 -7.64 8.21
CA ILE A 14 -2.14 -6.68 9.29
C ILE A 14 -0.90 -6.39 10.12
N ASN A 15 -0.14 -7.43 10.50
CA ASN A 15 1.05 -7.23 11.33
C ASN A 15 2.12 -6.40 10.61
N ALA A 16 2.31 -6.64 9.30
CA ALA A 16 3.21 -5.85 8.48
C ALA A 16 2.72 -4.40 8.35
N LEU A 17 1.41 -4.19 8.13
CA LEU A 17 0.78 -2.88 8.05
C LEU A 17 0.94 -2.08 9.35
N ARG A 18 0.79 -2.72 10.52
CA ARG A 18 0.98 -2.06 11.82
C ARG A 18 2.42 -1.59 12.05
N ASN A 19 3.39 -2.24 11.39
CA ASN A 19 4.80 -1.89 11.49
C ASN A 19 5.24 -0.81 10.47
N LEU A 20 4.32 -0.31 9.65
CA LEU A 20 4.63 0.73 8.67
C LEU A 20 4.64 2.11 9.33
N GLU A 21 5.67 2.90 9.02
CA GLU A 21 5.83 4.28 9.49
C GLU A 21 4.65 5.19 9.11
N CYS A 22 4.06 4.93 7.93
CA CYS A 22 2.95 5.69 7.37
C CYS A 22 1.59 5.32 7.96
N VAL A 23 1.48 4.21 8.69
CA VAL A 23 0.22 3.78 9.28
C VAL A 23 0.05 4.46 10.63
N GLU A 24 -1.09 5.12 10.79
CA GLU A 24 -1.51 5.75 12.04
C GLU A 24 -2.31 4.79 12.90
N SER A 25 -3.27 4.08 12.29
CA SER A 25 -4.15 3.15 12.99
C SER A 25 -4.77 2.16 12.03
N ILE A 26 -5.16 0.99 12.54
CA ILE A 26 -5.85 -0.03 11.77
C ILE A 26 -7.12 -0.43 12.51
N GLU A 27 -8.26 -0.23 11.86
CA GLU A 27 -9.56 -0.65 12.33
C GLU A 27 -10.00 -1.91 11.59
N GLN A 28 -10.40 -2.94 12.34
CA GLN A 28 -10.87 -4.20 11.81
C GLN A 28 -12.33 -4.39 12.24
N ASN A 29 -13.25 -4.25 11.29
CA ASN A 29 -14.69 -4.45 11.51
C ASN A 29 -15.11 -5.77 10.85
N GLY A 30 -14.88 -6.88 11.55
CA GLY A 30 -15.21 -8.22 11.05
C GLY A 30 -14.41 -8.61 9.81
N ARG A 31 -15.04 -8.53 8.63
CA ARG A 31 -14.41 -8.83 7.33
C ARG A 31 -13.78 -7.60 6.68
N ASP A 32 -14.09 -6.41 7.17
CA ASP A 32 -13.59 -5.13 6.69
C ASP A 32 -12.35 -4.68 7.45
N ILE A 33 -11.42 -4.10 6.72
CA ILE A 33 -10.16 -3.55 7.25
C ILE A 33 -10.05 -2.14 6.71
N THR A 34 -9.88 -1.19 7.62
CA THR A 34 -9.61 0.21 7.31
C THR A 34 -8.27 0.57 7.94
N VAL A 35 -7.34 1.01 7.12
CA VAL A 35 -6.02 1.49 7.53
C VAL A 35 -6.01 3.00 7.38
N ARG A 36 -5.78 3.69 8.50
CA ARG A 36 -5.54 5.13 8.54
C ARG A 36 -4.06 5.40 8.37
N LEU A 37 -3.75 6.34 7.51
CA LEU A 37 -2.40 6.77 7.15
C LEU A 37 -2.15 8.15 7.74
N LYS A 38 -0.90 8.38 8.15
CA LYS A 38 -0.45 9.68 8.62
C LYS A 38 -0.32 10.65 7.43
N PRO A 39 -0.86 11.88 7.53
CA PRO A 39 -0.78 12.86 6.45
C PRO A 39 0.65 13.26 6.08
N GLU A 40 1.61 13.09 7.00
CA GLU A 40 3.03 13.37 6.76
C GLU A 40 3.66 12.43 5.71
N TYR A 41 3.06 11.25 5.49
CA TYR A 41 3.59 10.21 4.62
C TYR A 41 2.74 9.97 3.37
N THR A 42 1.62 10.68 3.18
CA THR A 42 0.76 10.53 2.00
C THR A 42 0.21 11.89 1.58
N ASP A 43 0.25 12.16 0.27
CA ASP A 43 -0.32 13.38 -0.32
C ASP A 43 -1.81 13.22 -0.69
N GLY A 44 -2.35 12.01 -0.53
CA GLY A 44 -3.70 11.65 -0.95
C GLY A 44 -4.65 11.35 0.20
N LYS A 45 -5.66 10.55 -0.11
CA LYS A 45 -6.58 10.03 0.92
C LYS A 45 -5.80 9.30 2.02
N LEU A 46 -6.14 9.65 3.25
CA LEU A 46 -5.55 9.10 4.48
C LEU A 46 -6.13 7.74 4.88
N GLU A 47 -7.01 7.16 4.06
CA GLU A 47 -7.72 5.93 4.39
C GLU A 47 -7.56 4.94 3.24
N ALA A 48 -7.08 3.74 3.57
CA ALA A 48 -6.99 2.60 2.67
C ALA A 48 -7.86 1.45 3.20
N ARG A 49 -8.58 0.78 2.32
CA ARG A 49 -9.50 -0.30 2.65
C ARG A 49 -8.98 -1.65 2.19
N LYS A 50 -9.56 -2.72 2.74
CA LYS A 50 -9.30 -4.09 2.33
C LYS A 50 -9.36 -4.25 0.80
N GLY A 51 -8.36 -4.92 0.25
CA GLY A 51 -8.24 -5.15 -1.19
C GLY A 51 -7.53 -4.03 -1.95
N GLU A 52 -7.32 -2.86 -1.34
CA GLU A 52 -6.41 -1.84 -1.85
C GLU A 52 -4.95 -2.19 -1.51
N TYR A 53 -4.03 -1.42 -2.08
CA TYR A 53 -2.59 -1.59 -1.95
C TYR A 53 -1.96 -0.29 -1.49
N LEU A 54 -0.99 -0.38 -0.58
CA LEU A 54 -0.11 0.71 -0.20
C LEU A 54 1.22 0.55 -0.93
N VAL A 55 1.60 1.59 -1.66
CA VAL A 55 2.83 1.62 -2.43
C VAL A 55 3.76 2.65 -1.82
N GLN A 56 4.95 2.22 -1.41
CA GLN A 56 6.03 3.09 -0.97
C GLN A 56 6.86 3.52 -2.18
N TRP A 57 7.05 4.83 -2.31
CA TRP A 57 7.87 5.45 -3.31
C TRP A 57 9.31 5.65 -2.81
N GLY A 58 10.26 5.84 -3.74
CA GLY A 58 11.67 6.08 -3.41
C GLY A 58 11.93 7.30 -2.51
N ASN A 59 11.00 8.25 -2.45
CA ASN A 59 11.03 9.42 -1.57
C ASN A 59 10.42 9.17 -0.17
N LYS A 60 10.18 7.89 0.20
CA LYS A 60 9.53 7.47 1.47
C LYS A 60 8.06 7.85 1.60
N MET A 61 7.45 8.48 0.60
CA MET A 61 6.01 8.70 0.59
C MET A 61 5.27 7.42 0.24
N TRP A 62 4.05 7.32 0.75
CA TRP A 62 3.15 6.21 0.57
C TRP A 62 1.90 6.69 -0.15
N GLN A 63 1.41 5.86 -1.07
CA GLN A 63 0.19 6.16 -1.79
C GLN A 63 -0.67 4.91 -1.93
N ARG A 64 -1.97 5.07 -1.72
CA ARG A 64 -2.91 3.97 -1.92
C ARG A 64 -3.25 3.80 -3.40
N TYR A 65 -3.40 2.55 -3.81
CA TYR A 65 -3.83 2.14 -5.13
C TYR A 65 -4.96 1.12 -5.01
N GLY A 66 -6.00 1.32 -5.81
CA GLY A 66 -6.98 0.27 -6.06
C GLY A 66 -6.35 -0.89 -6.85
N SER A 67 -7.02 -2.04 -6.84
CA SER A 67 -6.59 -3.25 -7.55
C SER A 67 -6.35 -3.03 -9.05
N GLU A 68 -7.16 -2.21 -9.71
CA GLU A 68 -6.98 -1.90 -11.13
C GLU A 68 -5.82 -0.93 -11.36
N ALA A 69 -5.71 0.09 -10.51
CA ALA A 69 -4.68 1.12 -10.62
C ALA A 69 -3.27 0.55 -10.37
N ILE A 70 -3.14 -0.43 -9.47
CA ILE A 70 -1.84 -1.07 -9.25
C ILE A 70 -1.40 -1.95 -10.42
N ASN A 71 -2.35 -2.57 -11.14
CA ASN A 71 -2.04 -3.35 -12.34
C ASN A 71 -1.49 -2.45 -13.47
N LEU A 72 -2.00 -1.22 -13.56
CA LEU A 72 -1.48 -0.20 -14.47
C LEU A 72 -0.08 0.27 -14.04
N LEU A 73 0.18 0.36 -12.73
CA LEU A 73 1.51 0.66 -12.19
C LEU A 73 2.55 -0.39 -12.60
N SER A 74 2.17 -1.68 -12.55
CA SER A 74 3.02 -2.80 -12.97
C SER A 74 3.24 -2.85 -14.48
N LYS A 75 2.26 -2.41 -15.27
CA LYS A 75 2.33 -2.39 -16.75
C LYS A 75 3.06 -1.18 -17.33
N ASN A 76 3.20 -0.10 -16.56
CA ASN A 76 3.97 1.07 -16.95
C ASN A 76 5.22 1.23 -16.06
N PRO A 77 6.19 0.30 -16.12
CA PRO A 77 7.46 0.50 -15.46
C PRO A 77 8.27 1.48 -16.31
N GLY A 78 8.78 2.56 -15.70
CA GLY A 78 10.15 2.94 -16.07
C GLY A 78 11.00 1.71 -15.77
N ALA A 79 11.39 1.01 -16.84
CA ALA A 79 11.72 -0.41 -16.92
C ALA A 79 12.53 -0.99 -15.74
N GLU A 80 12.12 -2.21 -15.33
CA GLU A 80 12.89 -3.16 -14.53
C GLU A 80 13.27 -2.77 -13.09
N ALA A 81 12.48 -3.23 -12.13
CA ALA A 81 13.01 -3.64 -10.83
C ALA A 81 12.11 -4.67 -10.17
N GLY A 82 12.69 -5.85 -9.95
CA GLY A 82 12.08 -7.02 -9.34
C GLY A 82 11.35 -6.73 -8.02
N LYS A 83 10.45 -7.61 -7.59
CA LYS A 83 10.56 -9.07 -7.64
C LYS A 83 9.19 -9.71 -7.81
N THR A 84 9.23 -10.87 -8.46
CA THR A 84 8.32 -12.02 -8.30
C THR A 84 7.49 -11.98 -7.02
N TRP A 85 6.18 -12.08 -7.19
CA TRP A 85 5.25 -12.45 -6.14
C TRP A 85 5.06 -13.96 -6.28
N ASP A 86 5.67 -14.73 -5.39
CA ASP A 86 5.58 -16.18 -5.37
C ASP A 86 4.12 -16.64 -5.30
N ALA A 87 3.86 -17.70 -6.07
CA ALA A 87 2.58 -18.33 -6.34
C ALA A 87 2.01 -19.11 -5.15
#